data_AF-A0A0F7FVZ7-F1
#
_entry.id   AF-A0A0F7FVZ7-F1
#
_cell.length_a   1.000
_cell.length_b   1.000
_cell.length_c   1.000
_cell.angle_alpha   90.00
_cell.angle_beta   90.00
_cell.angle_gamma   90.00
#
_symmetry.space_group_name_H-M   'P 1'
#
loop_
_entity.id
_entity.type
_entity.pdbx_description
1 polymer ?
#
loop_
_entity_poly.entity_id
_entity_poly.type
_entity_poly.pdbx_seq_one_letter_code
_entity_poly.pdbx_strand_id
1 'polypeptide(L)' 'MGKHEKERPDCPVCGGEGEVPVSGDGSAGGKPDIVSCTVCGGSGKS' A
#
# COMPACT_ATOMS: atom_id res chain seq x y z
N MET A 1 1.98 7.44 -31.88
CA MET A 1 2.56 6.68 -30.74
C MET A 1 1.88 7.17 -29.47
N GLY A 2 1.23 6.29 -28.71
CA GLY A 2 0.49 6.66 -27.50
C GLY A 2 1.40 7.29 -26.46
N LYS A 3 0.91 8.35 -25.81
CA LYS A 3 1.64 9.13 -24.82
C LYS A 3 1.93 8.21 -23.63
N HIS A 4 3.19 8.04 -23.24
CA HIS A 4 3.50 7.55 -21.90
C HIS A 4 2.94 8.58 -20.94
N GLU A 5 1.71 8.36 -20.45
CA GLU A 5 1.31 8.96 -19.20
C GLU A 5 2.43 8.59 -18.22
N LYS A 6 3.01 9.59 -17.56
CA LYS A 6 3.97 9.32 -16.51
C LYS A 6 3.15 8.72 -15.39
N GLU A 7 2.93 7.41 -15.45
CA GLU A 7 2.30 6.67 -14.38
C GLU A 7 3.12 7.01 -13.14
N ARG A 8 2.49 7.73 -12.20
CA ARG A 8 3.17 8.08 -10.97
C ARG A 8 3.70 6.78 -10.35
N PRO A 9 4.98 6.70 -9.98
CA PRO A 9 5.57 5.45 -9.55
C PRO A 9 4.80 4.89 -8.36
N ASP A 10 4.70 3.57 -8.31
CA ASP A 10 4.05 2.87 -7.22
C ASP A 10 4.64 3.32 -5.88
N CYS A 11 3.79 3.43 -4.88
CA CYS A 11 4.21 3.87 -3.56
C CYS A 11 5.23 2.85 -3.03
N PRO A 12 6.45 3.29 -2.67
CA PRO A 12 7.52 2.36 -2.28
C PRO A 12 7.24 1.62 -0.96
N VAL A 13 6.22 2.04 -0.21
CA VAL A 13 5.84 1.47 1.08
C VAL A 13 4.80 0.37 0.95
N CYS A 14 3.79 0.55 0.09
CA CYS A 14 2.74 -0.44 -0.14
C CYS A 14 2.84 -1.10 -1.52
N GLY A 15 3.89 -0.84 -2.30
CA GLY A 15 4.11 -1.47 -3.61
C GLY A 15 3.02 -1.25 -4.66
N GLY A 16 2.19 -0.21 -4.54
CA GLY A 16 1.04 -0.01 -5.42
C GLY A 16 -0.31 -0.40 -4.81
N GLU A 17 -0.33 -1.15 -3.71
CA GLU A 17 -1.55 -1.76 -3.14
C GLU A 17 -2.46 -0.74 -2.46
N GLY A 18 -1.90 0.35 -1.93
CA GLY A 18 -2.62 1.34 -1.12
C GLY A 18 -2.84 0.91 0.34
N GLU A 19 -2.51 -0.33 0.68
CA GLU A 19 -2.66 -0.91 2.00
C GLU A 19 -1.39 -1.65 2.41
N VAL A 20 -1.14 -1.76 3.72
CA VAL A 20 0.01 -2.48 4.26
C VAL A 20 -0.43 -3.42 5.39
N PRO A 21 0.08 -4.66 5.41
CA PRO A 21 -0.15 -5.55 6.52
C PRO A 21 0.62 -5.04 7.74
N VAL A 22 -0.09 -4.81 8.84
CA VAL A 22 0.50 -4.56 10.14
C VAL A 22 0.37 -5.80 11.00
N SER A 23 1.40 -6.07 11.80
CA SER A 23 1.34 -7.12 12.81
C SER A 23 0.28 -6.75 13.83
N GLY A 24 -0.91 -7.34 13.69
CA GLY A 24 -1.99 -7.20 14.65
C GLY A 24 -1.53 -7.68 16.02
N ASP A 25 -2.00 -6.99 17.06
CA ASP A 25 -1.66 -7.24 18.46
C ASP A 25 -1.86 -8.72 18.83
N GLY A 26 -0.75 -9.46 18.87
CA GLY A 26 -0.43 -10.54 19.81
C GLY A 26 -1.36 -11.74 19.97
N SER A 27 -2.47 -11.81 19.26
CA SER A 27 -3.38 -12.96 19.37
C SER A 27 -2.77 -14.10 18.58
N ALA A 28 -2.28 -15.13 19.28
CA ALA A 28 -1.71 -16.34 18.70
C ALA A 28 -2.73 -17.02 17.77
N GLY A 29 -2.68 -16.66 16.46
CA GLY A 29 -3.67 -17.04 15.44
C GLY A 29 -4.27 -15.87 14.63
N GLY A 30 -3.89 -14.62 14.92
CA GLY A 30 -4.41 -13.41 14.30
C GLY A 30 -3.93 -13.23 12.86
N LYS A 31 -4.88 -13.10 11.93
CA LYS A 31 -4.62 -12.58 10.58
C LYS A 31 -3.92 -11.22 10.71
N PRO A 32 -2.94 -10.88 9.84
CA PRO A 32 -2.39 -9.54 9.82
C PRO A 32 -3.54 -8.54 9.60
N ASP A 33 -3.56 -7.50 10.40
CA ASP A 33 -4.52 -6.42 10.20
C ASP A 33 -4.03 -5.60 9.00
N ILE A 34 -4.92 -5.29 8.07
CA ILE A 34 -4.56 -4.55 6.86
C ILE A 34 -5.04 -3.12 7.04
N VAL A 35 -4.10 -2.18 7.04
CA VAL A 35 -4.38 -0.76 7.20
C VAL A 35 -4.00 0.03 5.97
N SER A 36 -4.67 1.15 5.75
CA SER A 36 -4.36 2.04 4.63
C SER A 36 -2.93 2.58 4.75
N CYS A 37 -2.20 2.59 3.64
CA CYS A 37 -0.85 3.12 3.59
C CYS A 37 -0.90 4.63 3.82
N THR A 38 -0.38 5.08 4.96
CA THR A 38 -0.37 6.49 5.34
C THR A 38 0.53 7.36 4.46
N VAL A 39 1.49 6.74 3.73
CA VAL A 39 2.42 7.45 2.85
C VAL A 39 1.75 7.90 1.55
N CYS A 40 0.94 7.05 0.92
CA CYS A 40 0.16 7.41 -0.27
C CYS A 40 -1.30 7.74 0.06
N GLY A 41 -1.69 7.71 1.34
CA GLY A 41 -3.06 7.93 1.79
C GLY A 41 -4.07 6.92 1.24
N GLY A 42 -3.65 5.69 0.95
CA GLY A 42 -4.50 4.68 0.32
C GLY A 42 -4.50 4.68 -1.22
N SER A 43 -3.77 5.60 -1.86
CA SER A 43 -3.84 5.76 -3.32
C SER A 43 -2.99 4.78 -4.12
N GLY A 44 -2.08 4.03 -3.47
CA GLY A 44 -1.12 3.14 -4.13
C GLY A 44 0.00 3.85 -4.91
N LYS A 45 -0.13 5.15 -5.20
CA LYS A 45 0.82 5.94 -6.01
C LYS A 45 1.50 7.07 -5.21
N SER A 46 2.74 7.40 -5.57
CA SER A 46 3.53 8.51 -4.96
C SER A 46 3.48 9.83 -5.75
#